data_AF-A0A413RZQ4-F1
#
_entry.id   AF-A0A413RZQ4-F1
#
_cell.length_a   1.000
_cell.length_b   1.000
_cell.length_c   1.000
_cell.angle_alpha   90.00
_cell.angle_beta   90.00
_cell.angle_gamma   90.00
#
_symmetry.space_group_name_H-M   'P 1'
#
loop_
_entity.id
_entity.type
_entity.pdbx_description
1 polymer ?
#
loop_
_entity_poly.entity_id
_entity_poly.type
_entity_poly.pdbx_seq_one_letter_code
_entity_poly.pdbx_strand_id
1 'polypeptide(L)'
;MADCKIVNANVKTAVTNINTIAGKYKTAGTTFETDFKAAIADMEGDAKDALIELFDKSYKEFVTDDASGLPAMIKGVSKLLEGNRSNFESVDSKIAASIRGNK
;
A
#
# COMPACT_ATOMS: atom_id res chain seq x y z
N MET A 1 -0.63 -25.35 27.13
CA MET A 1 -0.66 -25.71 25.69
C MET A 1 0.30 -24.76 25.02
N ALA A 2 1.31 -25.30 24.34
CA ALA A 2 2.38 -24.51 23.72
C ALA A 2 1.77 -23.41 22.86
N ASP A 3 2.19 -22.17 23.11
CA ASP A 3 1.84 -21.02 22.29
C ASP A 3 2.02 -21.41 20.83
N CYS A 4 0.93 -21.50 20.08
CA CYS A 4 0.98 -21.15 18.67
C CYS A 4 1.39 -19.68 18.71
N LYS A 5 2.71 -19.48 18.77
CA LYS A 5 3.39 -18.21 19.01
C LYS A 5 3.29 -17.43 17.72
N ILE A 6 2.06 -17.17 17.28
CA ILE A 6 1.79 -16.52 16.03
C ILE A 6 2.48 -15.17 16.17
N VAL A 7 3.32 -14.88 15.19
CA VAL A 7 3.91 -13.59 14.85
C VAL A 7 2.79 -12.53 14.59
N ASN A 8 1.58 -12.74 15.10
CA ASN A 8 0.33 -12.08 14.78
C ASN A 8 0.35 -10.61 15.15
N ALA A 9 0.78 -10.31 16.38
CA ALA A 9 0.95 -8.94 16.84
C ALA A 9 2.01 -8.21 16.01
N ASN A 10 3.10 -8.90 15.65
CA ASN A 10 4.16 -8.34 14.82
C ASN A 10 3.70 -8.14 13.37
N VAL A 11 2.91 -9.06 12.81
CA VAL A 11 2.31 -8.94 11.46
C VAL A 11 1.27 -7.82 11.44
N LYS A 12 0.41 -7.70 12.45
CA LYS A 12 -0.52 -6.56 12.60
C LYS A 12 0.24 -5.24 12.65
N THR A 13 1.31 -5.17 13.43
CA THR A 13 2.17 -3.98 13.52
C THR A 13 2.81 -3.67 12.16
N ALA A 14 3.33 -4.69 11.46
CA ALA A 14 3.90 -4.53 10.13
C ALA A 14 2.86 -4.04 9.11
N VAL A 15 1.65 -4.62 9.11
CA VAL A 15 0.50 -4.20 8.29
C VAL A 15 0.15 -2.74 8.55
N THR A 16 0.06 -2.33 9.81
CA THR A 16 -0.15 -0.92 10.17
C THR A 16 0.95 -0.03 9.62
N ASN A 17 2.22 -0.39 9.84
CA ASN A 17 3.37 0.39 9.36
C ASN A 17 3.40 0.51 7.83
N ILE A 18 3.12 -0.58 7.11
CA ILE A 18 3.07 -0.59 5.64
C ILE A 18 1.94 0.32 5.15
N ASN A 19 0.76 0.28 5.78
CA ASN A 19 -0.33 1.19 5.43
C ASN A 19 0.02 2.67 5.71
N THR A 20 0.72 2.95 6.81
CA THR A 20 1.24 4.29 7.08
C THR A 20 2.24 4.74 6.02
N ILE A 21 3.15 3.86 5.59
CA ILE A 21 4.11 4.14 4.52
C ILE A 21 3.39 4.41 3.19
N ALA A 22 2.38 3.61 2.84
CA ALA A 22 1.57 3.86 1.65
C ALA A 22 0.91 5.24 1.67
N GLY A 23 0.39 5.66 2.84
CA GLY A 23 -0.14 7.00 3.03
C GLY A 23 0.91 8.10 2.80
N LYS A 24 2.13 7.93 3.32
CA LYS A 24 3.23 8.87 3.10
C LYS A 24 3.61 8.98 1.62
N TYR A 25 3.68 7.85 0.90
CA TYR A 25 3.95 7.87 -0.55
C TYR A 25 2.86 8.59 -1.32
N LYS A 26 1.59 8.39 -0.96
CA LYS A 26 0.48 9.14 -1.58
C LYS A 26 0.65 10.64 -1.37
N THR A 27 0.88 11.08 -0.13
CA THR A 27 1.10 12.50 0.18
C THR A 27 2.27 13.05 -0.61
N ALA A 28 3.41 12.35 -0.64
CA ALA A 28 4.57 12.77 -1.40
C ALA A 28 4.29 12.87 -2.91
N GLY A 29 3.53 11.93 -3.47
CA GLY A 29 3.12 11.96 -4.88
C GLY A 29 2.22 13.15 -5.21
N THR A 30 1.24 13.47 -4.37
CA THR A 30 0.38 14.65 -4.54
C THR A 30 1.17 15.95 -4.39
N THR A 31 2.10 16.02 -3.43
CA THR A 31 3.02 17.16 -3.29
C THR A 31 3.89 17.32 -4.53
N PHE A 32 4.47 16.23 -5.04
CA PHE A 32 5.26 16.25 -6.27
C PHE A 32 4.45 16.75 -7.48
N GLU A 33 3.21 16.28 -7.69
CA GLU A 33 2.34 16.80 -8.76
C GLU A 33 2.12 18.31 -8.62
N THR A 34 1.84 18.77 -7.39
CA THR A 34 1.56 20.18 -7.11
C THR A 34 2.79 21.03 -7.37
N ASP A 35 3.94 20.65 -6.81
CA ASP A 35 5.19 21.40 -6.92
C ASP A 35 5.71 21.40 -8.36
N PHE A 36 5.58 20.28 -9.08
CA PHE A 36 5.95 20.19 -10.49
C PHE A 36 5.11 21.16 -11.34
N LYS A 37 3.79 21.15 -11.18
CA LYS A 37 2.88 22.05 -11.92
C LYS A 37 3.11 23.52 -11.56
N ALA A 38 3.44 23.81 -10.30
CA ALA A 38 3.81 25.16 -9.87
C ALA A 38 5.13 25.63 -10.50
N ALA A 39 6.16 24.76 -10.53
CA ALA A 39 7.47 25.11 -11.08
C ALA A 39 7.43 25.44 -12.57
N ILE A 40 6.50 24.83 -13.32
CA ILE A 40 6.32 25.09 -14.75
C ILE A 40 5.17 26.08 -15.05
N ALA A 41 4.55 26.68 -14.01
CA ALA A 41 3.37 27.52 -14.19
C ALA A 41 3.67 28.74 -15.07
N ASP A 42 4.83 29.37 -14.84
CA ASP A 42 5.30 30.57 -15.56
C ASP A 42 6.01 30.24 -16.88
N MET A 43 6.15 28.96 -17.24
CA MET A 43 6.66 28.58 -18.56
C MET A 43 5.62 28.90 -19.64
N GLU A 44 6.09 29.36 -20.80
CA GLU A 44 5.24 29.64 -21.96
C GLU A 44 5.67 28.79 -23.17
N GLY A 45 4.71 28.46 -24.03
CA GLY A 45 4.92 27.73 -25.29
C GLY A 45 4.99 26.21 -25.16
N ASP A 46 5.25 25.56 -26.30
CA ASP A 46 5.17 24.10 -26.51
C ASP A 46 5.97 23.26 -25.51
N ALA A 47 7.03 23.82 -24.92
CA ALA A 47 7.85 23.14 -23.91
C ALA A 47 7.06 22.86 -22.62
N LYS A 48 6.20 23.78 -22.18
CA LYS A 48 5.33 23.57 -21.02
C LYS A 48 4.33 22.46 -21.31
N ASP A 49 3.71 22.49 -22.48
CA ASP A 49 2.70 21.51 -22.87
C ASP A 49 3.30 20.11 -22.96
N ALA A 50 4.51 19.99 -23.54
CA ALA A 50 5.24 18.72 -23.58
C ALA A 50 5.60 18.20 -22.18
N LEU A 51 5.96 19.08 -21.23
CA LEU A 51 6.26 18.70 -19.85
C LEU A 51 5.01 18.24 -19.08
N ILE A 52 3.87 18.93 -19.26
CA ILE A 52 2.59 18.51 -18.70
C ILE A 52 2.18 17.16 -19.28
N GLU A 53 2.28 16.98 -20.59
CA GLU A 53 1.93 15.74 -21.28
C GLU A 53 2.79 14.57 -20.78
N LEU A 54 4.11 14.77 -20.66
CA LEU A 54 5.02 13.77 -20.10
C LEU A 54 4.61 13.40 -18.68
N PHE A 55 4.32 14.39 -17.83
CA PHE A 55 3.92 14.14 -16.45
C PHE A 55 2.62 13.35 -16.37
N ASP A 56 1.58 13.82 -17.06
CA ASP A 56 0.25 13.22 -17.01
C ASP A 56 0.26 11.79 -17.58
N LYS A 57 1.07 11.52 -18.61
CA LYS A 57 1.16 10.18 -19.24
C LYS A 57 2.06 9.21 -18.51
N SER A 58 3.21 9.66 -17.99
CA SER A 58 4.26 8.75 -17.52
C SER A 58 4.38 8.67 -16.00
N TYR A 59 4.02 9.73 -15.27
CA TYR A 59 4.35 9.82 -13.84
C TYR A 59 3.13 9.93 -12.95
N LYS A 60 2.09 10.66 -13.38
CA LYS A 60 0.91 10.95 -12.55
C LYS A 60 0.27 9.69 -11.98
N GLU A 61 -0.04 8.71 -12.82
CA GLU A 61 -0.67 7.46 -12.36
C GLU A 61 0.23 6.75 -11.33
N PHE A 62 1.51 6.60 -11.64
CA PHE A 62 2.46 5.91 -10.76
C PHE A 62 2.56 6.58 -9.37
N VAL A 63 2.60 7.92 -9.31
CA VAL A 63 2.85 8.64 -8.06
C VAL A 63 1.58 9.00 -7.28
N THR A 64 0.44 9.17 -7.95
CA THR A 64 -0.80 9.68 -7.32
C THR A 64 -1.93 8.66 -7.23
N ASP A 65 -1.92 7.61 -8.06
CA ASP A 65 -3.06 6.71 -8.16
C ASP A 65 -3.14 5.76 -6.95
N ASP A 66 -4.32 5.73 -6.32
CA ASP A 66 -4.62 4.94 -5.13
C ASP A 66 -5.08 3.49 -5.42
N ALA A 67 -5.33 3.19 -6.69
CA ALA A 67 -5.79 1.90 -7.21
C ALA A 67 -4.71 1.14 -7.99
N SER A 68 -3.86 1.82 -8.78
CA SER A 68 -2.80 1.21 -9.59
C SER A 68 -1.38 1.73 -9.32
N GLY A 69 -1.25 2.89 -8.67
CA GLY A 69 0.05 3.53 -8.40
C GLY A 69 0.87 2.88 -7.29
N LEU A 70 2.05 3.44 -7.01
CA LEU A 70 2.94 2.98 -5.94
C LEU A 70 2.25 2.90 -4.57
N PRO A 71 1.43 3.88 -4.14
CA PRO A 71 0.66 3.76 -2.90
C PRO A 71 -0.28 2.54 -2.89
N ALA A 72 -0.91 2.24 -4.03
CA ALA A 72 -1.80 1.10 -4.19
C ALA A 72 -1.03 -0.23 -4.08
N MET A 73 0.14 -0.32 -4.72
CA MET A 73 1.01 -1.49 -4.65
C MET A 73 1.45 -1.79 -3.21
N ILE A 74 1.86 -0.76 -2.47
CA ILE A 74 2.27 -0.91 -1.05
C ILE A 74 1.08 -1.36 -0.19
N LYS A 75 -0.11 -0.79 -0.40
CA LYS A 75 -1.36 -1.27 0.24
C LYS A 75 -1.66 -2.73 -0.13
N GLY A 76 -1.39 -3.13 -1.38
CA GLY A 76 -1.56 -4.50 -1.86
C GLY A 76 -0.73 -5.50 -1.05
N VAL A 77 0.54 -5.19 -0.80
CA VAL A 77 1.41 -6.01 0.07
C VAL A 77 0.84 -6.13 1.48
N SER A 78 0.35 -5.02 2.05
CA SER A 78 -0.31 -5.06 3.36
C SER A 78 -1.53 -5.99 3.38
N LYS A 79 -2.37 -5.98 2.32
CA LYS A 79 -3.54 -6.84 2.22
C LYS A 79 -3.17 -8.32 2.13
N LEU A 80 -2.12 -8.65 1.37
CA LEU A 80 -1.62 -10.02 1.27
C LEU A 80 -1.11 -10.54 2.62
N LEU A 81 -0.35 -9.73 3.35
CA LEU A 81 0.14 -10.08 4.69
C LEU A 81 -1.00 -10.28 5.68
N GLU A 82 -2.02 -9.42 5.65
CA GLU A 82 -3.19 -9.54 6.52
C GLU A 82 -4.06 -10.76 6.16
N GLY A 83 -4.23 -11.04 4.87
CA GLY A 83 -4.91 -12.25 4.40
C GLY A 83 -4.19 -13.53 4.85
N ASN A 84 -2.86 -13.57 4.72
CA ASN A 84 -2.06 -14.69 5.21
C ASN A 84 -2.18 -14.87 6.73
N ARG A 85 -2.12 -13.77 7.49
CA ARG A 85 -2.31 -13.76 8.95
C ARG A 85 -3.64 -14.38 9.36
N SER A 86 -4.73 -13.94 8.73
CA SER A 86 -6.09 -14.44 8.98
C SER A 86 -6.23 -15.92 8.63
N ASN A 87 -5.63 -16.37 7.52
CA ASN A 87 -5.61 -17.78 7.13
C ASN A 87 -4.89 -18.65 8.18
N PHE A 88 -3.75 -18.20 8.71
CA PHE A 88 -3.04 -18.94 9.75
C PHE A 88 -3.86 -19.05 11.05
N GLU A 89 -4.52 -17.99 11.49
CA GLU A 89 -5.43 -18.05 12.64
C GLU A 89 -6.59 -19.03 12.40
N SER A 90 -7.18 -19.02 11.21
CA SER A 90 -8.28 -19.91 10.85
C SER A 90 -7.85 -21.38 10.85
N VAL A 91 -6.69 -21.68 10.26
CA VAL A 91 -6.13 -23.04 10.21
C VAL A 91 -5.78 -23.54 11.61
N ASP A 92 -5.13 -22.72 12.43
CA ASP A 92 -4.82 -23.06 13.83
C ASP A 92 -6.09 -23.38 14.63
N SER A 93 -7.12 -22.53 14.52
CA SER A 93 -8.40 -22.76 15.19
C SER A 93 -9.06 -24.07 14.74
N LYS A 94 -8.98 -24.43 13.45
CA LYS A 94 -9.53 -25.69 12.92
C LYS A 94 -8.78 -26.91 13.41
N ILE A 95 -7.45 -26.85 13.47
CA ILE A 95 -6.61 -27.91 14.02
C ILE A 95 -6.91 -28.09 15.51
N ALA A 96 -7.00 -27.00 16.27
CA ALA A 96 -7.35 -27.05 17.69
C ALA A 96 -8.74 -27.67 17.93
N ALA A 97 -9.74 -27.31 17.13
CA ALA A 97 -11.08 -27.90 17.20
C ALA A 97 -11.07 -29.41 16.88
N SER A 98 -10.31 -29.79 15.84
CA SER A 98 -10.15 -31.19 15.42
C SER A 98 -9.46 -32.03 16.50
N ILE A 99 -8.41 -31.52 17.15
CA ILE A 99 -7.72 -32.18 18.27
C ILE A 99 -8.63 -32.31 19.49
N ARG A 100 -9.47 -31.31 19.77
CA ARG A 100 -10.46 -31.35 20.86
C ARG A 100 -11.63 -32.31 20.58
N GLY A 101 -11.65 -32.95 19.40
CA GLY A 101 -12.55 -34.05 19.07
C GLY A 101 -13.92 -33.64 18.56
N ASN A 102 -14.06 -32.48 17.90
CA ASN A 102 -15.32 -31.98 17.30
C ASN A 102 -16.55 -32.26 18.19
N LYS A 103 -16.70 -31.50 19.27
CA LYS A 103 -18.03 -31.22 19.84
C LYS A 103 -18.54 -29.90 19.29
#